data_AF-A0A182T0R4-F1
#
_entry.id   AF-A0A182T0R4-F1
#
_cell.length_a   1.000
_cell.length_b   1.000
_cell.length_c   1.000
_cell.angle_alpha   90.00
_cell.angle_beta   90.00
_cell.angle_gamma   90.00
#
_symmetry.space_group_name_H-M   'P 1'
#
loop_
_entity.id
_entity.type
_entity.pdbx_description
1 polymer ?
#
loop_
_entity_poly.entity_id
_entity_poly.type
_entity_poly.pdbx_seq_one_letter_code
_entity_poly.pdbx_strand_id
1 'polypeptide(L)'
;MQTTSRQNLWKIGSILILLEAYCFWTDAFRGITSISYRSHVNDQFLSEKGFYLSTVHFVAGFLFLYGFIYLFTRTLHRSVPRVTGNGKSYPHMLLHGVILASVGKFLFIPIIIWKENATETGMAIHIVLVLMYFVISLVQIHSVVSDCARSRSCLIVMLAFIVKAYFLTRVSGLLQEFV
;
A
#
# COMPACT_ATOMS: atom_id res chain seq x y z
N MET A 1 7.89 -11.65 -26.34
CA MET A 1 7.18 -12.26 -25.19
C MET A 1 7.00 -11.24 -24.05
N GLN A 2 6.34 -10.10 -24.30
CA GLN A 2 6.35 -8.93 -23.38
C GLN A 2 4.99 -8.23 -23.20
N THR A 3 3.93 -8.77 -23.80
CA THR A 3 2.58 -8.18 -23.83
C THR A 3 1.64 -8.76 -22.76
N THR A 4 1.80 -10.04 -22.38
CA THR A 4 0.96 -10.72 -21.38
C THR A 4 1.23 -10.29 -19.94
N SER A 5 2.49 -10.00 -19.59
CA SER A 5 2.88 -9.54 -18.24
C SER A 5 2.19 -8.22 -17.84
N ARG A 6 1.95 -7.32 -18.80
CA ARG A 6 1.44 -5.97 -18.56
C ARG A 6 -0.06 -5.94 -18.23
N GLN A 7 -0.84 -6.80 -18.88
CA GLN A 7 -2.28 -6.94 -18.64
C GLN A 7 -2.60 -7.60 -17.29
N ASN A 8 -1.61 -8.22 -16.64
CA ASN A 8 -1.81 -8.93 -15.38
C ASN A 8 -1.42 -8.08 -14.16
N LEU A 9 -0.61 -7.03 -14.33
CA LEU A 9 -0.13 -6.20 -13.22
C LEU A 9 -1.27 -5.48 -12.48
N TRP A 10 -2.23 -4.89 -13.20
CA TRP A 10 -3.37 -4.23 -12.55
C TRP A 10 -4.28 -5.23 -11.82
N LYS A 11 -4.38 -6.47 -12.32
CA LYS A 11 -5.10 -7.57 -11.64
C LYS A 11 -4.40 -7.95 -10.34
N ILE A 12 -3.08 -8.10 -10.39
CA ILE A 12 -2.25 -8.36 -9.19
C ILE A 12 -2.40 -7.23 -8.18
N GLY A 13 -2.34 -5.97 -8.62
CA GLY A 13 -2.59 -4.81 -7.75
C GLY A 13 -3.96 -4.85 -7.08
N SER A 14 -5.00 -5.25 -7.81
CA SER A 14 -6.36 -5.40 -7.27
C SER A 14 -6.43 -6.52 -6.23
N ILE A 15 -5.82 -7.68 -6.50
CA ILE A 15 -5.73 -8.80 -5.56
C ILE A 15 -4.98 -8.41 -4.29
N LEU A 16 -3.89 -7.64 -4.41
CA LEU A 16 -3.12 -7.16 -3.27
C LEU A 16 -3.92 -6.21 -2.38
N ILE A 17 -4.67 -5.29 -2.98
CA ILE A 17 -5.56 -4.38 -2.23
C ILE A 17 -6.64 -5.17 -1.49
N LEU A 18 -7.25 -6.17 -2.14
CA LEU A 18 -8.23 -7.05 -1.51
C LEU A 18 -7.62 -7.88 -0.38
N LEU A 19 -6.40 -8.40 -0.56
CA LEU A 19 -5.67 -9.11 0.48
C LEU A 19 -5.40 -8.22 1.69
N GLU A 20 -4.93 -6.99 1.48
CA GLU A 20 -4.70 -6.04 2.57
C GLU A 20 -5.99 -5.67 3.30
N ALA A 21 -7.06 -5.40 2.55
CA ALA A 21 -8.38 -5.13 3.10
C ALA A 21 -8.92 -6.31 3.91
N TYR A 22 -8.71 -7.54 3.44
CA TYR A 22 -9.06 -8.76 4.14
C TYR A 22 -8.23 -8.95 5.41
N CYS A 23 -6.91 -8.76 5.36
CA CYS A 23 -6.05 -8.81 6.55
C CYS A 23 -6.49 -7.79 7.62
N PHE A 24 -6.87 -6.59 7.18
CA PHE A 24 -7.36 -5.55 8.08
C PHE A 24 -8.72 -5.88 8.68
N TRP A 25 -9.66 -6.34 7.86
CA TRP A 25 -10.99 -6.75 8.29
C TRP A 25 -10.96 -7.95 9.24
N THR A 26 -10.07 -8.91 9.01
CA THR A 26 -9.88 -10.09 9.87
C THR A 26 -9.06 -9.81 11.12
N ASP A 27 -8.83 -8.54 11.47
CA ASP A 27 -8.05 -8.13 12.65
C ASP A 27 -6.60 -8.67 12.66
N ALA A 28 -6.03 -9.05 11.51
CA ALA A 28 -4.63 -9.50 11.45
C ALA A 28 -3.65 -8.37 11.82
N PHE A 29 -4.10 -7.11 11.73
CA PHE A 29 -3.34 -5.91 12.10
C PHE A 29 -3.73 -5.30 13.47
N ARG A 30 -4.58 -5.97 14.25
CA ARG A 30 -5.20 -5.43 15.48
C ARG A 30 -4.23 -5.00 16.60
N GLY A 31 -2.95 -5.41 16.52
CA GLY A 31 -1.88 -4.95 17.42
C GLY A 31 -1.02 -3.79 16.90
N ILE A 32 -1.18 -3.39 15.63
CA ILE A 32 -0.33 -2.39 14.96
C ILE A 32 -1.13 -1.14 14.57
N THR A 33 -2.41 -1.32 14.23
CA THR A 33 -3.32 -0.22 13.89
C THR A 33 -4.42 -0.12 14.95
N SER A 34 -4.55 1.04 15.59
CA SER A 34 -5.64 1.33 16.55
C SER A 34 -7.01 1.49 15.89
N ILE A 35 -7.06 1.50 14.55
CA ILE A 35 -8.28 1.61 13.76
C ILE A 35 -8.82 0.20 13.54
N SER A 36 -10.03 -0.07 14.06
CA SER A 36 -10.83 -1.23 13.68
C SER A 36 -12.19 -0.73 13.20
N TYR A 37 -12.61 -1.17 12.01
CA TYR A 37 -13.96 -0.93 11.48
C TYR A 37 -14.93 -2.05 11.87
N ARG A 38 -14.49 -3.02 12.69
CA ARG A 38 -15.33 -4.10 13.16
C ARG A 38 -16.15 -3.60 14.33
N SER A 39 -17.47 -3.53 14.17
CA SER A 39 -18.35 -3.33 15.31
C SER A 39 -18.30 -4.59 16.19
N HIS A 40 -18.37 -4.43 17.52
CA HIS A 40 -18.48 -5.52 18.48
C HIS A 40 -19.82 -6.30 18.37
N VAL A 41 -20.66 -5.98 17.38
CA VAL A 41 -22.00 -6.52 17.21
C VAL A 41 -21.93 -7.64 16.17
N ASN A 42 -22.44 -8.82 16.56
CA ASN A 42 -22.41 -10.07 15.79
C ASN A 42 -23.40 -10.06 14.61
N ASP A 43 -23.50 -8.94 13.91
CA ASP A 43 -24.46 -8.72 12.83
C ASP A 43 -23.75 -8.85 11.48
N GLN A 44 -24.18 -9.83 10.70
CA GLN A 44 -23.53 -10.23 9.44
C GLN A 44 -23.49 -9.06 8.44
N PHE A 45 -24.49 -8.18 8.46
CA PHE A 45 -24.53 -6.97 7.63
C PHE A 45 -23.52 -5.89 8.04
N LEU A 46 -23.26 -5.71 9.33
CA LEU A 46 -22.21 -4.81 9.80
C LEU A 46 -20.81 -5.36 9.49
N SER A 47 -20.66 -6.69 9.52
CA SER A 47 -19.43 -7.38 9.13
C SER A 47 -19.06 -7.14 7.66
N GLU A 48 -20.04 -7.22 6.74
CA GLU A 48 -19.83 -6.93 5.32
C GLU A 48 -19.51 -5.45 5.05
N LYS A 49 -20.22 -4.53 5.70
CA LYS A 49 -19.92 -3.08 5.62
C LYS A 49 -18.47 -2.78 6.04
N GLY A 50 -17.99 -3.42 7.12
CA GLY A 50 -16.61 -3.28 7.58
C GLY A 50 -15.57 -3.73 6.54
N PHE A 51 -15.86 -4.78 5.77
CA PHE A 51 -14.99 -5.22 4.68
C PHE A 51 -14.94 -4.20 3.53
N TYR A 52 -16.09 -3.65 3.12
CA TYR A 52 -16.14 -2.62 2.08
C TYR A 52 -15.43 -1.33 2.51
N LEU A 53 -15.63 -0.88 3.76
CA LEU A 53 -14.90 0.25 4.35
C LEU A 53 -13.38 0.00 4.35
N SER A 54 -12.96 -1.20 4.75
CA SER A 54 -11.55 -1.61 4.70
C SER A 54 -11.01 -1.55 3.26
N THR A 55 -11.77 -2.04 2.29
CA THR A 55 -11.40 -1.99 0.87
C THR A 55 -11.23 -0.57 0.37
N VAL A 56 -12.19 0.32 0.66
CA VAL A 56 -12.10 1.74 0.32
C VAL A 56 -10.89 2.40 0.98
N HIS A 57 -10.62 2.08 2.25
CA HIS A 57 -9.46 2.60 2.97
C HIS A 57 -8.14 2.21 2.30
N PHE A 58 -7.97 0.95 1.88
CA PHE A 58 -6.74 0.52 1.18
C PHE A 58 -6.65 1.05 -0.26
N VAL A 59 -7.76 1.14 -1.00
CA VAL A 59 -7.80 1.78 -2.32
C VAL A 59 -7.37 3.24 -2.20
N ALA A 60 -7.96 4.01 -1.27
CA ALA A 60 -7.59 5.39 -1.03
C ALA A 60 -6.13 5.51 -0.59
N GLY A 61 -5.66 4.62 0.29
CA GLY A 61 -4.28 4.58 0.74
C GLY A 61 -3.28 4.27 -0.38
N PHE A 62 -3.65 3.44 -1.35
CA PHE A 62 -2.84 3.17 -2.54
C PHE A 62 -2.78 4.38 -3.46
N LEU A 63 -3.94 5.00 -3.74
CA LEU A 63 -4.04 6.19 -4.59
C LEU A 63 -3.29 7.38 -3.98
N PHE A 64 -3.40 7.61 -2.67
CA PHE A 64 -2.64 8.65 -1.98
C PHE A 64 -1.14 8.40 -2.02
N LEU A 65 -0.69 7.16 -1.78
CA LEU A 65 0.74 6.84 -1.87
C LEU A 65 1.28 7.17 -3.26
N TYR A 66 0.61 6.66 -4.30
CA TYR A 66 0.97 6.90 -5.69
C TYR A 66 0.97 8.39 -6.02
N GLY A 67 -0.10 9.10 -5.65
CA GLY A 67 -0.27 10.53 -5.90
C GLY A 67 0.78 11.37 -5.20
N PHE A 68 1.10 11.10 -3.93
CA PHE A 68 2.11 11.86 -3.19
C PHE A 68 3.52 11.59 -3.70
N ILE A 69 3.87 10.35 -4.05
CA ILE A 69 5.16 10.08 -4.69
C ILE A 69 5.27 10.84 -6.01
N TYR A 70 4.22 10.77 -6.86
CA TYR A 70 4.21 11.49 -8.12
C TYR A 70 4.35 13.01 -7.92
N LEU A 71 3.60 13.58 -6.97
CA LEU A 71 3.60 15.01 -6.66
C LEU A 71 4.97 15.46 -6.12
N PHE A 72 5.50 14.76 -5.12
CA PHE A 72 6.79 15.10 -4.51
C PHE A 72 7.94 14.93 -5.48
N THR A 73 7.90 13.93 -6.35
CA THR A 73 8.91 13.80 -7.39
C THR A 73 8.81 14.93 -8.40
N ARG A 74 7.61 15.38 -8.77
CA ARG A 74 7.45 16.52 -9.67
C ARG A 74 7.88 17.86 -9.05
N THR A 75 7.67 18.05 -7.74
CA THR A 75 8.04 19.30 -7.05
C THR A 75 9.53 19.35 -6.69
N LEU A 76 10.09 18.24 -6.21
CA LEU A 76 11.49 18.16 -5.76
C LEU A 76 12.46 17.80 -6.90
N HIS A 77 11.98 17.20 -7.98
CA HIS A 77 12.77 16.81 -9.14
C HIS A 77 12.20 17.45 -10.41
N ARG A 78 12.59 18.71 -10.65
CA ARG A 78 12.09 19.52 -11.79
C ARG A 78 12.51 18.98 -13.17
N SER A 79 13.53 18.11 -13.22
CA SER A 79 14.11 17.54 -14.44
C SER A 79 13.69 16.10 -14.73
N VAL A 80 12.53 15.63 -14.27
CA VAL A 80 12.03 14.31 -14.70
C VAL A 80 11.69 14.38 -16.19
N PRO A 81 12.34 13.59 -17.07
CA PRO A 81 11.99 13.56 -18.49
C PRO A 81 10.55 13.08 -18.66
N ARG A 82 9.73 13.86 -19.37
CA ARG A 82 8.31 13.55 -19.63
C ARG A 82 8.12 12.23 -20.39
N VAL A 83 9.16 11.80 -21.10
CA VAL A 83 9.22 10.55 -21.86
C VAL A 83 10.59 9.94 -21.60
N THR A 84 10.64 8.79 -20.95
CA THR A 84 11.88 7.99 -20.87
C THR A 84 12.12 7.32 -22.22
N GLY A 85 13.38 7.00 -22.55
CA GLY A 85 13.82 6.49 -23.88
C GLY A 85 13.11 5.23 -24.42
N ASN A 86 12.17 4.66 -23.66
CA ASN A 86 11.32 3.53 -24.04
C ASN A 86 9.89 3.97 -24.49
N GLY A 87 9.65 5.27 -24.72
CA GLY A 87 8.38 5.83 -25.21
C GLY A 87 7.21 5.76 -24.22
N LYS A 88 7.45 5.42 -22.95
CA LYS A 88 6.41 5.27 -21.92
C LYS A 88 6.39 6.50 -21.02
N SER A 89 5.19 6.89 -20.60
CA SER A 89 5.00 8.00 -19.67
C SER A 89 5.47 7.61 -18.26
N TYR A 90 6.18 8.54 -17.61
CA TYR A 90 6.61 8.44 -16.22
C TYR A 90 5.52 7.93 -15.24
N PRO A 91 4.28 8.47 -15.24
CA PRO A 91 3.23 8.00 -14.32
C PRO A 91 2.89 6.51 -14.47
N HIS A 92 2.95 5.97 -15.68
CA HIS A 92 2.67 4.56 -15.94
C HIS A 92 3.81 3.65 -15.46
N MET A 93 5.06 4.07 -15.63
CA MET A 93 6.22 3.35 -15.08
C MET A 93 6.19 3.34 -13.55
N LEU A 94 5.87 4.49 -12.94
CA LEU A 94 5.74 4.60 -11.50
C LEU A 94 4.65 3.68 -10.97
N LEU A 95 3.46 3.68 -11.59
CA LEU A 95 2.34 2.84 -11.16
C LEU A 95 2.71 1.35 -11.18
N HIS A 96 3.35 0.89 -12.24
CA HIS A 96 3.88 -0.47 -12.32
C HIS A 96 4.90 -0.76 -11.22
N GLY A 97 5.77 0.21 -10.95
CA GLY A 97 6.75 0.11 -9.89
C GLY A 97 6.12 -0.05 -8.51
N VAL A 98 5.07 0.73 -8.20
CA VAL A 98 4.34 0.62 -6.93
C VAL A 98 3.64 -0.73 -6.82
N ILE A 99 3.00 -1.21 -7.88
CA ILE A 99 2.37 -2.53 -7.91
C ILE A 99 3.42 -3.63 -7.69
N LEU A 100 4.57 -3.54 -8.36
CA LEU A 100 5.65 -4.53 -8.24
C LEU A 100 6.24 -4.54 -6.83
N ALA A 101 6.49 -3.38 -6.22
CA ALA A 101 6.89 -3.28 -4.82
C ALA A 101 5.85 -3.94 -3.90
N SER A 102 4.57 -3.76 -4.21
CA SER A 102 3.46 -4.30 -3.43
C SER A 102 3.33 -5.82 -3.51
N VAL A 103 3.96 -6.50 -4.48
CA VAL A 103 3.95 -7.98 -4.58
C VAL A 103 4.54 -8.63 -3.33
N GLY A 104 5.51 -7.98 -2.66
CA GLY A 104 6.05 -8.48 -1.38
C GLY A 104 5.00 -8.68 -0.29
N LYS A 105 3.86 -8.01 -0.39
CA LYS A 105 2.77 -8.10 0.59
C LYS A 105 1.99 -9.42 0.52
N PHE A 106 2.20 -10.26 -0.49
CA PHE A 106 1.73 -11.65 -0.45
C PHE A 106 2.30 -12.42 0.74
N LEU A 107 3.42 -11.95 1.31
CA LEU A 107 3.96 -12.46 2.57
C LEU A 107 3.08 -12.16 3.79
N PHE A 108 1.91 -11.52 3.64
CA PHE A 108 0.87 -11.48 4.66
C PHE A 108 0.01 -12.74 4.72
N ILE A 109 -0.05 -13.56 3.67
CA ILE A 109 -0.83 -14.82 3.66
C ILE A 109 -0.45 -15.74 4.83
N PRO A 110 0.83 -15.95 5.15
CA PRO A 110 1.22 -16.75 6.32
C PRO A 110 0.67 -16.24 7.65
N ILE A 111 0.52 -14.93 7.83
CA ILE A 111 -0.07 -14.35 9.05
C ILE A 111 -1.55 -14.73 9.16
N ILE A 112 -2.28 -14.75 8.04
CA ILE A 112 -3.69 -15.19 8.03
C ILE A 112 -3.78 -16.66 8.46
N ILE A 113 -2.91 -17.51 7.92
CA ILE A 113 -2.94 -18.96 8.14
C ILE A 113 -2.47 -19.32 9.56
N TRP A 114 -1.42 -18.67 10.07
CA TRP A 114 -0.83 -18.98 11.36
C TRP A 114 -1.38 -18.16 12.53
N LYS A 115 -2.38 -17.29 12.30
CA LYS A 115 -2.91 -16.38 13.32
C LYS A 115 -3.28 -17.07 14.64
N GLU A 116 -3.85 -18.27 14.57
CA GLU A 116 -4.32 -19.02 15.75
C GLU A 116 -3.18 -19.70 16.53
N ASN A 117 -2.03 -19.92 15.89
CA ASN A 117 -0.89 -20.68 16.44
C ASN A 117 0.35 -19.80 16.71
N ALA A 118 0.31 -18.52 16.32
CA ALA A 118 1.43 -17.59 16.45
C ALA A 118 1.27 -16.66 17.66
N THR A 119 2.40 -16.33 18.30
CA THR A 119 2.41 -15.29 19.35
C THR A 119 2.14 -13.91 18.74
N GLU A 120 1.51 -13.02 19.50
CA GLU A 120 1.25 -11.63 19.08
C GLU A 120 2.55 -10.90 18.67
N THR A 121 3.63 -11.15 19.41
CA THR A 121 4.96 -10.60 19.12
C THR A 121 5.55 -11.14 17.82
N GLY A 122 5.39 -12.44 17.55
CA GLY A 122 5.85 -13.06 16.30
C GLY A 122 5.12 -12.49 15.07
N MET A 123 3.80 -12.31 15.18
CA MET A 123 3.00 -11.68 14.13
C MET A 123 3.42 -10.23 13.89
N ALA A 124 3.63 -9.45 14.96
CA ALA A 124 4.07 -8.06 14.85
C ALA A 124 5.42 -7.93 14.13
N ILE A 125 6.40 -8.77 14.49
CA ILE A 125 7.72 -8.80 13.84
C ILE A 125 7.58 -9.12 12.35
N HIS A 126 6.79 -10.13 12.00
CA HIS A 126 6.59 -10.51 10.60
C HIS A 126 5.95 -9.36 9.79
N ILE A 127 4.93 -8.71 10.35
CA ILE A 127 4.29 -7.56 9.70
C ILE A 127 5.30 -6.43 9.47
N VAL A 128 6.09 -6.09 10.48
CA VAL A 128 7.14 -5.07 10.37
C VAL A 128 8.16 -5.42 9.28
N LEU A 129 8.57 -6.70 9.19
CA LEU A 129 9.49 -7.16 8.15
C LEU A 129 8.89 -7.03 6.75
N VAL A 130 7.63 -7.40 6.56
CA VAL A 130 6.95 -7.27 5.26
C VAL A 130 6.79 -5.80 4.88
N LEU A 131 6.47 -4.92 5.83
CA LEU A 131 6.38 -3.48 5.60
C LEU A 131 7.75 -2.87 5.28
N MET A 132 8.81 -3.25 6.00
CA MET A 132 10.19 -2.83 5.72
C MET A 132 10.62 -3.26 4.32
N TYR A 133 10.36 -4.52 3.95
CA TYR A 133 10.63 -5.02 2.60
C TYR A 133 9.91 -4.15 1.56
N PHE A 134 8.61 -3.90 1.74
CA PHE A 134 7.82 -3.08 0.84
C PHE A 134 8.40 -1.66 0.66
N VAL A 135 8.76 -0.99 1.77
CA VAL A 135 9.34 0.35 1.74
C VAL A 135 10.69 0.35 1.01
N ILE A 136 11.57 -0.59 1.33
CA ILE A 136 12.90 -0.70 0.69
C ILE A 136 12.74 -0.95 -0.82
N SER A 137 11.89 -1.89 -1.21
CA SER A 137 11.60 -2.17 -2.63
C SER A 137 11.05 -0.95 -3.34
N LEU A 138 10.17 -0.18 -2.70
CA LEU A 138 9.59 1.03 -3.28
C LEU A 138 10.65 2.14 -3.47
N VAL A 139 11.56 2.33 -2.50
CA VAL A 139 12.68 3.27 -2.62
C VAL A 139 13.61 2.90 -3.78
N GLN A 140 13.96 1.62 -3.90
CA GLN A 140 14.83 1.14 -4.98
C GLN A 140 14.19 1.34 -6.35
N ILE A 141 12.91 0.93 -6.51
CA ILE A 141 12.17 1.09 -7.76
C ILE A 141 12.02 2.57 -8.11
N HIS A 142 11.67 3.42 -7.14
CA HIS A 142 11.56 4.86 -7.37
C HIS A 142 12.89 5.47 -7.82
N SER A 143 14.01 5.09 -7.21
CA SER A 143 15.35 5.58 -7.60
C SER A 143 15.68 5.27 -9.05
N VAL A 144 15.31 4.08 -9.52
CA VAL A 144 15.51 3.65 -10.92
C VAL A 144 14.54 4.34 -11.88
N VAL A 145 13.25 4.41 -11.52
CA VAL A 145 12.20 4.98 -12.40
C VAL A 145 12.34 6.51 -12.54
N SER A 146 12.75 7.19 -11.48
CA SER A 146 12.87 8.66 -11.43
C SER A 146 14.28 9.15 -11.75
N ASP A 147 15.22 8.25 -12.02
CA ASP A 147 16.65 8.54 -12.27
C ASP A 147 17.24 9.50 -11.22
N CYS A 148 17.00 9.17 -9.94
CA CYS A 148 17.36 10.03 -8.82
C CYS A 148 18.18 9.26 -7.79
N ALA A 149 19.08 9.97 -7.08
CA ALA A 149 19.89 9.39 -6.01
C ALA A 149 19.01 8.63 -4.99
N ARG A 150 19.53 7.49 -4.50
CA ARG A 150 18.80 6.62 -3.56
C ARG A 150 18.37 7.37 -2.29
N SER A 151 19.21 8.26 -1.77
CA SER A 151 18.90 9.10 -0.61
C SER A 151 17.71 10.02 -0.85
N ARG A 152 17.63 10.68 -2.01
CA ARG A 152 16.50 11.53 -2.40
C ARG A 152 15.22 10.72 -2.58
N SER A 153 15.32 9.55 -3.21
CA SER A 153 14.20 8.63 -3.34
C SER A 153 13.68 8.14 -2.00
N CYS A 154 14.59 7.85 -1.07
CA CYS A 154 14.24 7.51 0.31
C CYS A 154 13.46 8.64 0.98
N LEU A 155 13.94 9.88 0.91
CA LEU A 155 13.25 11.05 1.47
C LEU A 155 11.86 11.25 0.85
N ILE A 156 11.73 11.16 -0.47
CA ILE A 156 10.44 11.30 -1.18
C ILE A 156 9.44 10.24 -0.73
N VAL A 157 9.88 8.97 -0.70
CA VAL A 157 9.03 7.85 -0.30
C VAL A 157 8.62 7.98 1.16
N MET A 158 9.55 8.30 2.06
CA MET A 158 9.25 8.49 3.48
C MET A 158 8.27 9.65 3.71
N LEU A 159 8.46 10.79 3.04
CA LEU A 159 7.51 11.90 3.08
C LEU A 159 6.13 11.49 2.56
N ALA A 160 6.07 10.74 1.45
CA ALA A 160 4.82 10.23 0.91
C ALA A 160 4.10 9.29 1.90
N PHE A 161 4.84 8.45 2.63
CA PHE A 161 4.27 7.62 3.69
C PHE A 161 3.74 8.43 4.87
N ILE A 162 4.48 9.44 5.34
CA ILE A 162 4.06 10.30 6.45
C ILE A 162 2.77 11.04 6.09
N VAL A 163 2.72 11.66 4.91
CA VAL A 163 1.54 12.42 4.46
C VAL A 163 0.37 11.47 4.18
N LYS A 164 0.61 10.32 3.55
CA LYS A 164 -0.40 9.26 3.41
C LYS A 164 -0.98 8.87 4.76
N ALA A 165 -0.14 8.58 5.75
CA ALA A 165 -0.58 8.17 7.08
C ALA A 165 -1.47 9.26 7.72
N TYR A 166 -1.05 10.52 7.64
CA TYR A 166 -1.85 11.65 8.13
C TYR A 166 -3.23 11.73 7.47
N PHE A 167 -3.29 11.67 6.13
CA PHE A 167 -4.54 11.72 5.38
C PHE A 167 -5.43 10.51 5.68
N LEU A 168 -4.87 9.30 5.76
CA LEU A 168 -5.62 8.09 6.08
C LEU A 168 -6.19 8.13 7.50
N THR A 169 -5.45 8.65 8.48
CA THR A 169 -5.98 8.83 9.84
C THR A 169 -7.17 9.78 9.86
N ARG A 170 -7.09 10.90 9.10
CA ARG A 170 -8.21 11.84 8.96
C ARG A 170 -9.42 11.22 8.26
N VAL A 171 -9.19 10.52 7.15
CA VAL A 171 -10.26 9.82 6.42
C VAL A 171 -10.91 8.75 7.28
N SER A 172 -10.11 8.01 8.07
CA SER A 172 -10.64 6.99 8.98
C SER A 172 -11.51 7.59 10.08
N GLY A 173 -11.09 8.72 10.66
CA GLY A 173 -11.90 9.45 11.64
C GLY A 173 -13.24 9.89 11.06
N LEU A 174 -13.23 10.47 9.85
CA LEU A 174 -14.48 10.85 9.17
C LEU A 174 -15.36 9.63 8.87
N LEU A 175 -14.78 8.53 8.38
CA LEU A 175 -15.54 7.31 8.09
C LEU A 175 -16.15 6.69 9.36
N GLN A 176 -15.49 6.81 10.51
CA GLN A 176 -16.04 6.38 11.79
C GLN A 176 -17.19 7.28 12.27
N GLU A 177 -17.22 8.57 11.90
CA GLU A 177 -18.33 9.47 12.22
C GLU A 177 -19.60 9.18 11.38
N PHE A 178 -19.46 8.55 10.21
CA PHE A 178 -20.57 8.20 9.31
C PHE A 178 -21.18 6.81 9.56
N VAL A 179 -20.56 5.97 10.39
CA VAL A 179 -21.00 4.60 10.72
C VAL A 179 -21.66 4.59 12.08
#